data_AF-R6V2G8-F1
#
_entry.id   AF-R6V2G8-F1
#
_cell.length_a   1.000
_cell.length_b   1.000
_cell.length_c   1.000
_cell.angle_alpha   90.00
_cell.angle_beta   90.00
_cell.angle_gamma   90.00
#
_symmetry.space_group_name_H-M   'P 1'
#
loop_
_entity.id
_entity.type
_entity.pdbx_description
1 polymer ?
#
loop_
_entity_poly.entity_id
_entity_poly.type
_entity_poly.pdbx_seq_one_letter_code
_entity_poly.pdbx_strand_id
1 'polypeptide(L)'
;MNSIVLSDKHAPCGYMGILGCNGYEKTDSIICLTANGDNNFLNEGIVEGSILFIETRSKFQEGLLNVFKYKSDNSPQYKLSRNKVAGAAFVGKVLMAVNQY
;
A
#
# COMPACT_ATOMS: atom_id res chain seq x y z
N MET A 1 -13.29 -6.71 21.16
CA MET A 1 -12.29 -6.46 20.10
C MET A 1 -12.06 -7.76 19.36
N ASN A 2 -12.72 -7.96 18.22
CA ASN A 2 -12.54 -9.13 17.35
C ASN A 2 -12.36 -8.62 15.92
N SER A 3 -11.12 -8.42 15.50
CA SER A 3 -10.74 -8.01 14.13
C SER A 3 -10.65 -9.20 13.16
N ILE A 4 -11.13 -10.38 13.55
CA ILE A 4 -10.99 -11.63 12.79
C ILE A 4 -12.08 -11.79 11.71
N VAL A 5 -13.15 -10.99 11.72
CA VAL A 5 -14.38 -11.26 10.94
C VAL A 5 -14.39 -10.65 9.52
N LEU A 6 -13.22 -10.30 8.94
CA LEU A 6 -13.17 -9.71 7.58
C LEU A 6 -12.21 -10.39 6.61
N SER A 7 -11.47 -11.43 7.02
CA SER A 7 -10.61 -12.20 6.11
C SER A 7 -11.40 -12.83 4.96
N ASP A 8 -12.62 -13.27 5.25
CA ASP A 8 -13.44 -14.04 4.31
C ASP A 8 -14.02 -13.18 3.18
N LYS A 9 -14.00 -11.85 3.33
CA LYS A 9 -14.41 -10.89 2.29
C LYS A 9 -13.29 -10.52 1.33
N HIS A 10 -12.05 -10.90 1.64
CA HIS A 10 -10.86 -10.50 0.89
C HIS A 10 -9.93 -11.71 0.65
N ALA A 11 -10.51 -12.87 0.37
CA ALA A 11 -9.74 -14.04 -0.05
C ALA A 11 -8.90 -13.66 -1.30
N PRO A 12 -7.58 -13.90 -1.28
CA PRO A 12 -6.75 -13.72 -2.46
C PRO A 12 -7.31 -14.56 -3.61
N CYS A 13 -7.59 -13.93 -4.74
CA CYS A 13 -8.05 -14.64 -5.93
C CYS A 13 -7.12 -14.34 -7.11
N GLY A 14 -6.79 -15.38 -7.88
CA GLY A 14 -6.17 -15.20 -9.18
C GLY A 14 -7.25 -15.06 -10.24
N TYR A 15 -7.26 -13.94 -10.98
CA TYR A 15 -7.99 -13.83 -12.24
C TYR A 15 -7.01 -13.50 -13.35
N MET A 16 -6.93 -14.38 -14.37
CA MET A 16 -6.00 -14.27 -15.50
C MET A 16 -4.53 -14.03 -15.12
N GLY A 17 -4.06 -14.66 -14.03
CA GLY A 17 -2.66 -14.57 -13.60
C GLY A 17 -2.31 -13.31 -12.80
N ILE A 18 -3.29 -12.49 -12.42
CA ILE A 18 -3.09 -11.32 -11.55
C ILE A 18 -3.69 -11.63 -10.16
N LEU A 19 -2.88 -11.49 -9.11
CA LEU A 19 -3.33 -11.44 -7.72
C LEU A 19 -4.21 -10.21 -7.54
N GLY A 20 -5.53 -10.41 -7.45
CA GLY A 20 -6.52 -9.37 -7.23
C GLY A 20 -7.31 -9.59 -5.94
N CYS A 21 -8.12 -8.60 -5.58
CA CYS A 21 -9.11 -8.71 -4.51
C CYS A 21 -10.50 -8.86 -5.15
N ASN A 22 -11.09 -10.06 -5.15
CA ASN A 22 -12.50 -10.21 -5.52
C ASN A 22 -13.37 -9.38 -4.56
N GLY A 23 -14.31 -8.60 -5.08
CA GLY A 23 -15.23 -7.80 -4.26
C GLY A 23 -14.71 -6.43 -3.78
N TYR A 24 -13.58 -5.93 -4.29
CA TYR A 24 -13.20 -4.53 -4.05
C TYR A 24 -13.97 -3.60 -4.99
N GLU A 25 -14.92 -2.82 -4.47
CA GLU A 25 -15.78 -1.92 -5.26
C GLU A 25 -15.02 -0.79 -5.98
N LYS A 26 -13.74 -0.57 -5.64
CA LYS A 26 -12.95 0.59 -6.05
C LYS A 26 -11.72 0.20 -6.89
N THR A 27 -11.92 -0.60 -7.92
CA THR A 27 -10.85 -1.05 -8.82
C THR A 27 -10.11 0.11 -9.48
N ASP A 28 -10.82 1.20 -9.81
CA ASP A 28 -10.30 2.31 -10.62
C ASP A 28 -9.37 3.26 -9.85
N SER A 29 -9.25 3.07 -8.54
CA SER A 29 -8.45 3.91 -7.66
C SER A 29 -7.32 3.18 -6.96
N ILE A 30 -7.08 1.92 -7.33
CA ILE A 30 -5.98 1.12 -6.80
C ILE A 30 -4.77 1.17 -7.76
N ILE A 31 -3.60 1.43 -7.20
CA ILE A 31 -2.31 1.28 -7.88
C ILE A 31 -1.42 0.31 -7.13
N CYS A 32 -0.46 -0.29 -7.84
CA CYS A 32 0.55 -1.17 -7.24
C CYS A 32 1.93 -0.51 -7.25
N LEU A 33 2.66 -0.60 -6.14
CA LEU A 33 4.07 -0.20 -6.03
C LEU A 33 4.89 -1.34 -5.43
N THR A 34 6.18 -1.39 -5.75
CA THR A 34 7.13 -2.30 -5.11
C THR A 34 7.81 -1.60 -3.94
N ALA A 35 7.87 -2.28 -2.79
CA ALA A 35 8.62 -1.80 -1.64
C ALA A 35 10.14 -1.78 -1.96
N ASN A 36 10.78 -0.63 -1.72
CA ASN A 36 12.15 -0.30 -2.10
C ASN A 36 13.20 -0.54 -1.00
N GLY A 37 12.84 -1.20 0.10
CA GLY A 37 13.72 -1.43 1.26
C GLY A 37 13.92 -0.24 2.21
N ASP A 38 13.76 1.01 1.74
CA ASP A 38 13.91 2.25 2.57
C ASP A 38 12.73 2.47 3.54
N ASN A 39 11.66 1.70 3.37
CA ASN A 39 10.46 1.80 4.18
C ASN A 39 10.58 0.90 5.42
N ASN A 40 10.92 1.50 6.57
CA ASN A 40 11.09 0.88 7.91
C ASN A 40 9.85 0.16 8.49
N PHE A 41 8.91 -0.30 7.67
CA PHE A 41 7.72 -1.04 8.09
C PHE A 41 7.95 -2.55 8.14
N LEU A 42 9.18 -2.99 8.42
CA LEU A 42 9.46 -4.37 8.83
C LEU A 42 8.58 -4.79 10.01
N ASN A 43 8.25 -3.85 10.91
CA ASN A 43 7.31 -4.06 12.01
C ASN A 43 5.88 -4.38 11.53
N GLU A 44 5.53 -4.03 10.29
CA GLU A 44 4.27 -4.39 9.63
C GLU A 44 4.43 -5.64 8.75
N GLY A 45 5.61 -6.28 8.76
CA GLY A 45 5.93 -7.44 7.93
C GLY A 45 6.20 -7.13 6.45
N ILE A 46 6.33 -5.85 6.07
CA ILE A 46 6.59 -5.44 4.69
C ILE A 46 8.10 -5.46 4.42
N VAL A 47 8.55 -6.36 3.54
CA VAL A 47 9.96 -6.50 3.15
C VAL A 47 10.24 -5.83 1.81
N GLU A 48 11.51 -5.61 1.48
CA GLU A 48 11.91 -5.18 0.13
C GLU A 48 11.37 -6.15 -0.94
N GLY A 49 10.91 -5.63 -2.07
CA GLY A 49 10.30 -6.42 -3.14
C GLY A 49 8.81 -6.73 -2.96
N SER A 50 8.24 -6.44 -1.78
CA SER A 50 6.80 -6.65 -1.54
C SER A 50 5.94 -5.80 -2.48
N ILE A 51 4.82 -6.35 -2.93
CA ILE A 51 3.81 -5.63 -3.72
C ILE A 51 2.86 -4.90 -2.76
N LEU A 52 2.72 -3.60 -2.95
CA LEU A 52 1.87 -2.72 -2.17
C LEU A 52 0.66 -2.30 -3.00
N PHE A 53 -0.54 -2.58 -2.51
CA PHE A 53 -1.80 -2.12 -3.10
C PHE A 53 -2.23 -0.83 -2.41
N ILE A 54 -2.42 0.24 -3.18
CA ILE A 54 -2.61 1.59 -2.66
C ILE A 54 -3.91 2.19 -3.18
N GLU A 55 -4.76 2.66 -2.27
CA GLU A 55 -5.99 3.39 -2.60
C GLU A 55 -5.72 4.89 -2.71
N THR A 56 -5.78 5.40 -3.93
CA THR A 56 -5.38 6.77 -4.30
C THR A 56 -6.44 7.84 -4.02
N ARG A 57 -7.72 7.47 -3.93
CA ARG A 57 -8.83 8.39 -3.60
C ARG A 57 -9.08 8.50 -2.11
N SER A 58 -8.34 7.75 -1.29
CA SER A 58 -8.39 7.89 0.17
C SER A 58 -7.84 9.24 0.61
N LYS A 59 -8.22 9.68 1.80
CA LYS A 59 -7.61 10.85 2.45
C LYS A 59 -6.45 10.40 3.32
N PHE A 60 -5.44 11.27 3.46
CA PHE A 60 -4.38 11.10 4.44
C PHE A 60 -4.98 10.84 5.83
N GLN A 61 -4.39 9.89 6.54
CA GLN A 61 -4.81 9.55 7.89
C GLN A 61 -3.58 9.32 8.76
N GLU A 62 -3.40 10.19 9.74
CA GLU A 62 -2.25 10.15 10.64
C GLU A 62 -2.20 8.83 11.41
N GLY A 63 -1.00 8.28 11.58
CA GLY A 63 -0.78 7.00 12.23
C GLY A 63 -1.01 5.78 11.34
N LEU A 64 -1.54 5.91 10.11
CA LEU A 64 -1.72 4.79 9.17
C LEU A 64 -0.64 4.75 8.07
N LEU A 65 -0.56 3.67 7.31
CA LEU A 65 0.41 3.54 6.22
C LEU A 65 -0.01 4.37 5.00
N ASN A 66 0.49 5.60 4.93
CA ASN A 66 0.27 6.50 3.81
C ASN A 66 1.46 6.43 2.84
N VAL A 67 1.19 6.68 1.56
CA VAL A 67 2.19 6.73 0.49
C VAL A 67 2.36 8.18 0.06
N PHE A 68 3.62 8.60 -0.04
CA PHE A 68 4.01 9.93 -0.49
C PHE A 68 4.95 9.82 -1.69
N LYS A 69 4.87 10.78 -2.61
CA LYS A 69 5.75 10.91 -3.78
C LYS A 69 6.57 12.19 -3.66
N TYR A 70 7.88 12.11 -3.71
CA TYR A 70 8.74 13.29 -3.74
C TYR A 70 8.56 14.05 -5.06
N LYS A 71 8.63 15.39 -5.01
CA LYS A 71 8.50 16.24 -6.21
C LYS A 71 9.74 16.22 -7.11
N SER A 72 10.90 15.95 -6.53
CA SER A 72 12.17 15.76 -7.24
C SER A 72 12.28 14.32 -7.74
N ASP A 73 13.03 14.10 -8.83
CA ASP A 73 13.39 12.78 -9.37
C ASP A 73 14.41 12.04 -8.48
N ASN A 74 14.27 12.17 -7.16
CA ASN A 74 15.08 11.43 -6.22
C ASN A 74 14.64 9.96 -6.23
N SER A 75 15.61 9.05 -6.25
CA SER A 75 15.35 7.63 -6.02
C SER A 75 15.64 7.30 -4.55
N PRO A 76 14.69 6.72 -3.81
CA PRO A 76 13.36 6.29 -4.28
C PRO A 76 12.32 7.42 -4.38
N GLN A 77 11.50 7.37 -5.44
CA GLN A 77 10.50 8.40 -5.74
C GLN A 77 9.30 8.38 -4.78
N TYR A 78 9.04 7.22 -4.15
CA TYR A 78 7.93 7.01 -3.23
C TYR A 78 8.43 6.64 -1.83
N LYS A 79 7.69 7.11 -0.83
CA LYS A 79 7.97 6.86 0.58
C LYS A 79 6.69 6.48 1.32
N LEU A 80 6.76 5.42 2.12
CA LEU A 80 5.73 5.10 3.08
C LEU A 80 5.96 5.90 4.37
N SER A 81 4.89 6.42 4.96
CA SER A 81 4.98 7.13 6.24
C SER A 81 3.64 7.15 6.99
N ARG A 82 3.72 7.12 8.31
CA ARG A 82 2.57 7.37 9.21
C ARG A 82 2.27 8.86 9.41
N ASN A 83 3.26 9.70 9.12
CA ASN A 83 3.21 11.15 9.28
C ASN A 83 3.34 11.82 7.91
N LYS A 84 2.97 13.10 7.82
CA LYS A 84 3.23 13.89 6.61
C LYS A 84 4.73 13.97 6.33
N VAL A 85 5.09 13.95 5.05
CA VAL A 85 6.48 14.04 4.60
C VAL A 85 6.71 15.38 3.92
N ALA A 86 7.64 16.18 4.44
CA ALA A 86 8.00 17.46 3.86
C ALA A 86 8.58 17.27 2.44
N GLY A 87 8.19 18.13 1.50
CA GLY A 87 8.64 18.05 0.10
C GLY A 87 8.01 16.91 -0.72
N ALA A 88 7.06 16.15 -0.16
CA ALA A 88 6.38 15.07 -0.83
C ALA A 88 4.85 15.29 -0.88
N ALA A 89 4.23 14.83 -1.96
CA ALA A 89 2.78 14.86 -2.15
C ALA A 89 2.16 13.54 -1.68
N PHE A 90 1.03 13.60 -0.99
CA PHE A 90 0.25 12.41 -0.64
C PHE A 90 -0.31 11.76 -1.91
N VAL A 91 -0.17 10.44 -2.01
CA VAL A 91 -0.62 9.63 -3.15
C VAL A 91 -1.82 8.80 -2.78
N GLY A 92 -1.82 8.19 -1.60
CA GLY A 92 -2.85 7.25 -1.20
C GLY A 92 -2.47 6.51 0.08
N LYS A 93 -3.28 5.53 0.44
CA LYS A 93 -3.09 4.69 1.63
C LYS A 93 -2.88 3.25 1.23
N VAL A 94 -1.94 2.57 1.88
CA VAL A 94 -1.73 1.13 1.69
C VAL A 94 -2.95 0.38 2.21
N LEU A 95 -3.54 -0.45 1.34
CA LEU A 95 -4.63 -1.35 1.67
C LEU A 95 -4.12 -2.74 2.05
N MET A 96 -3.12 -3.21 1.29
CA MET A 96 -2.58 -4.56 1.39
C MET A 96 -1.12 -4.54 0.96
N ALA A 97 -0.32 -5.41 1.60
CA ALA A 97 1.03 -5.74 1.16
C ALA A 97 1.11 -7.26 0.94
N VAL A 98 1.81 -7.67 -0.12
CA VAL A 98 2.08 -9.07 -0.45
C VAL A 98 3.59 -9.25 -0.56
N ASN A 99 4.16 -10.03 0.35
CA ASN A 99 5.55 -10.44 0.26
C ASN A 99 5.66 -11.52 -0.83
N GLN A 100 6.55 -11.30 -1.79
CA GLN A 100 6.87 -12.27 -2.83
C GLN A 100 8.20 -12.94 -2.47
N TYR A 101 8.27 -14.26 -2.59
CA TYR A 101 9.45 -15.08 -2.31
C TYR A 101 9.94 -15.77 -3.57
#